data_AF-A0A9D2PQZ3-F1
#
_entry.id   AF-A0A9D2PQZ3-F1
#
_cell.length_a   1.000
_cell.length_b   1.000
_cell.length_c   1.000
_cell.angle_alpha   90.00
_cell.angle_beta   90.00
_cell.angle_gamma   90.00
#
_symmetry.space_group_name_H-M   'P 1'
#
loop_
_entity.id
_entity.type
_entity.pdbx_description
1 polymer ?
#
loop_
_entity_poly.entity_id
_entity_poly.type
_entity_poly.pdbx_seq_one_letter_code
_entity_poly.pdbx_strand_id
1 'polypeptide(L)'
;MKLKIVGSGGMFQIPNPFCKCPICEEARVKRGRYERLGPSIYIEDIQMLIDTPEDIGVACDRQGISEIKYLSISHKDPDHTRGMR
;
A
#
# COMPACT_ATOMS: atom_id res chain seq x y z
N MET A 1 -20.45 -4.56 0.44
CA MET A 1 -19.18 -3.92 0.83
C MET A 1 -18.04 -4.87 0.50
N LYS A 2 -17.35 -4.62 -0.61
CA LYS A 2 -16.15 -5.35 -1.02
C LYS A 2 -14.90 -4.51 -0.77
N LEU A 3 -13.95 -5.04 0.00
CA LEU A 3 -12.72 -4.36 0.42
C LEU A 3 -11.50 -5.03 -0.21
N LYS A 4 -10.55 -4.23 -0.69
CA LYS A 4 -9.18 -4.65 -1.02
C LYS A 4 -8.20 -4.04 -0.06
N ILE A 5 -7.26 -4.85 0.43
CA ILE A 5 -6.08 -4.35 1.13
C ILE A 5 -5.06 -3.97 0.05
N VAL A 6 -4.99 -2.67 -0.24
CA VAL A 6 -4.10 -2.14 -1.29
C VAL A 6 -2.64 -2.24 -0.83
N GLY A 7 -2.39 -1.95 0.44
CA GLY A 7 -1.12 -2.22 1.09
C GLY A 7 -1.29 -2.50 2.58
N SER A 8 -0.37 -3.33 3.09
CA SER A 8 -0.43 -3.90 4.45
C SER A 8 0.88 -3.70 5.23
N GLY A 9 1.76 -2.85 4.71
CA GLY A 9 2.94 -2.34 5.40
C GLY A 9 2.55 -1.21 6.35
N GLY A 10 3.51 -0.77 7.15
CA GLY A 10 3.39 0.45 7.94
C GLY A 10 4.19 1.58 7.29
N MET A 11 4.78 2.43 8.12
CA MET A 11 5.68 3.51 7.69
C MET A 11 6.81 3.05 6.74
N PHE A 12 7.29 1.82 6.90
CA PHE A 12 8.28 1.22 6.02
C PHE A 12 7.69 0.06 5.22
N GLN A 13 8.03 0.02 3.93
CA GLN A 13 7.77 -1.12 3.07
C GLN A 13 8.56 -2.37 3.52
N ILE A 14 8.03 -3.55 3.23
CA ILE A 14 8.73 -4.83 3.36
C ILE A 14 8.88 -5.43 1.97
N PRO A 15 10.08 -5.83 1.53
CA PRO A 15 11.36 -5.62 2.20
C PRO A 15 11.78 -4.15 2.21
N ASN A 16 12.32 -3.67 3.34
CA ASN A 16 12.91 -2.34 3.40
C ASN A 16 14.27 -2.33 2.65
N PRO A 17 14.57 -1.35 1.79
CA PRO A 17 15.86 -1.23 1.11
C PRO A 17 17.06 -1.45 2.05
N PHE A 18 18.00 -2.28 1.60
CA PHE A 18 19.24 -2.64 2.33
C PHE A 18 19.07 -3.35 3.69
N CYS A 19 17.85 -3.52 4.21
CA CYS A 19 17.60 -4.25 5.45
C CYS A 19 17.83 -5.76 5.30
N LYS A 20 18.69 -6.33 6.16
CA LYS A 20 19.07 -7.74 6.20
C LYS A 20 18.38 -8.55 7.31
N CYS A 21 17.29 -8.04 7.88
CA CYS A 21 16.57 -8.79 8.92
C CYS A 21 15.88 -10.03 8.31
N PRO A 22 15.59 -11.07 9.12
CA PRO A 22 15.01 -12.32 8.61
C PRO A 22 13.71 -12.12 7.81
N ILE A 23 12.86 -11.17 8.22
CA ILE A 23 11.58 -10.89 7.54
C ILE A 23 11.82 -10.29 6.14
N CYS A 24 12.75 -9.34 6.02
CA CYS A 24 13.03 -8.72 4.72
C CYS A 24 13.76 -9.70 3.79
N GLU A 25 14.67 -10.53 4.31
CA GLU A 25 15.31 -11.60 3.52
C GLU A 25 14.28 -12.64 3.04
N GLU A 26 13.35 -13.06 3.90
CA GLU A 26 12.25 -13.94 3.50
C GLU A 26 11.39 -13.30 2.40
N ALA A 27 11.03 -12.03 2.55
CA ALA A 27 10.24 -11.31 1.55
C ALA A 27 10.93 -11.20 0.19
N ARG A 28 12.27 -11.03 0.16
CA ARG A 28 13.05 -11.03 -1.08
C ARG A 28 13.08 -12.38 -1.78
N VAL A 29 13.11 -13.47 -1.01
CA VAL A 29 13.12 -14.83 -1.58
C VAL A 29 11.72 -15.23 -2.04
N LYS A 30 10.71 -15.06 -1.18
CA LYS A 30 9.36 -15.57 -1.42
C LYS A 30 8.46 -14.66 -2.25
N ARG A 31 8.71 -13.35 -2.25
CA ARG A 31 7.98 -12.33 -3.03
C ARG A 31 6.47 -12.36 -2.78
N GLY A 32 5.69 -11.70 -3.63
CA GLY A 32 4.22 -11.72 -3.59
C GLY A 32 3.68 -11.24 -2.24
N ARG A 33 2.93 -12.10 -1.53
CA ARG A 33 2.30 -11.77 -0.25
C ARG A 33 3.27 -11.40 0.90
N TYR A 34 4.55 -11.70 0.73
CA TYR A 34 5.58 -11.32 1.70
C TYR A 34 6.11 -9.90 1.47
N GLU A 35 5.87 -9.32 0.28
CA GLU A 35 6.10 -7.91 0.02
C GLU A 35 4.89 -7.10 0.53
N ARG A 36 5.16 -6.02 1.25
CA ARG A 36 4.14 -5.15 1.82
C ARG A 36 4.48 -3.70 1.51
N LEU A 37 3.63 -3.09 0.67
CA LEU A 37 3.62 -1.66 0.37
C LEU A 37 2.88 -0.90 1.48
N GLY A 38 2.98 0.43 1.48
CA GLY A 38 2.43 1.29 2.54
C GLY A 38 0.94 1.08 2.81
N PRO A 39 0.43 1.54 3.97
CA PRO A 39 -0.92 1.22 4.43
C PRO A 39 -1.97 1.87 3.53
N SER A 40 -2.88 1.05 2.95
CA SER A 40 -4.01 1.59 2.17
C SER A 40 -5.11 0.53 1.97
N ILE A 41 -6.36 0.99 1.92
CA ILE A 41 -7.56 0.17 1.69
C ILE A 41 -8.36 0.77 0.54
N TYR A 42 -8.93 -0.08 -0.31
CA TYR A 42 -9.84 0.33 -1.37
C TYR A 42 -11.22 -0.31 -1.20
N ILE A 43 -12.27 0.51 -1.21
CA ILE A 43 -13.66 0.07 -1.15
C ILE A 43 -14.19 0.01 -2.59
N GLU A 44 -14.29 -1.19 -3.14
CA GLU A 44 -14.58 -1.39 -4.57
C GLU A 44 -15.95 -0.86 -4.98
N ASP A 45 -16.97 -1.09 -4.15
CA ASP A 45 -18.38 -0.77 -4.46
C ASP A 45 -18.61 0.73 -4.75
N ILE A 46 -17.77 1.60 -4.16
CA ILE A 46 -17.86 3.06 -4.32
C ILE A 46 -16.59 3.66 -4.92
N GLN A 47 -15.59 2.84 -5.24
CA GLN A 47 -14.31 3.27 -5.80
C GLN A 47 -13.58 4.28 -4.91
N MET A 48 -13.58 4.01 -3.60
CA MET A 48 -12.96 4.87 -2.61
C MET A 48 -11.61 4.33 -2.17
N LEU A 49 -10.59 5.19 -2.18
CA LEU A 49 -9.29 4.89 -1.58
C LEU A 49 -9.19 5.52 -0.18
N ILE A 50 -8.62 4.78 0.75
CA ILE A 50 -8.26 5.26 2.09
C ILE A 50 -6.74 5.23 2.19
N ASP A 51 -6.17 6.40 2.47
CA ASP A 51 -4.74 6.68 2.53
C ASP A 51 -3.96 6.46 1.23
N THR A 52 -2.93 7.29 1.06
CA THR A 52 -2.07 7.39 -0.11
C THR A 52 -0.60 7.36 0.33
N PRO A 53 -0.03 6.18 0.64
CA PRO A 53 1.40 6.04 0.85
C PRO A 53 2.20 6.40 -0.41
N GLU A 54 3.50 6.64 -0.27
CA GLU A 54 4.37 7.07 -1.38
C GLU A 54 4.41 6.06 -2.55
N ASP A 55 4.16 4.78 -2.27
CA ASP A 55 4.12 3.67 -3.23
C ASP A 55 2.72 3.32 -3.73
N ILE A 56 1.69 4.15 -3.44
CA ILE A 56 0.29 3.84 -3.75
C ILE A 56 0.03 3.56 -5.24
N GLY A 57 0.71 4.27 -6.15
CA GLY A 57 0.57 4.03 -7.58
C GLY A 57 1.00 2.61 -7.99
N VAL A 58 2.08 2.11 -7.39
CA VAL A 58 2.55 0.73 -7.59
C VAL A 58 1.56 -0.27 -7.01
N ALA A 59 1.01 0.03 -5.83
CA ALA A 59 0.03 -0.83 -5.17
C ALA A 59 -1.28 -0.95 -5.97
N CYS A 60 -1.80 0.17 -6.51
CA CYS A 60 -2.97 0.20 -7.37
C CYS A 60 -2.76 -0.57 -8.68
N ASP A 61 -1.62 -0.33 -9.36
CA ASP A 61 -1.28 -1.00 -10.62
C ASP A 61 -1.21 -2.52 -10.46
N ARG A 62 -0.49 -3.01 -9.43
CA ARG A 62 -0.39 -4.45 -9.09
C ARG A 62 -1.75 -5.11 -8.83
N GLN A 63 -2.77 -4.34 -8.45
CA GLN A 63 -4.10 -4.83 -8.09
C GLN A 63 -5.19 -4.48 -9.12
N GLY A 64 -4.81 -3.91 -10.27
CA GLY A 64 -5.72 -3.52 -11.33
C GLY A 64 -6.75 -2.46 -10.92
N ILE A 65 -6.38 -1.55 -10.02
CA ILE A 65 -7.22 -0.41 -9.63
C ILE A 65 -6.95 0.72 -10.63
N SER A 66 -7.93 1.00 -11.50
CA SER A 66 -7.80 1.97 -12.59
C SER A 66 -8.59 3.27 -12.37
N GLU A 67 -9.44 3.34 -11.34
CA GLU A 67 -10.29 4.51 -11.07
C GLU A 67 -10.46 4.70 -9.56
N ILE A 68 -10.37 5.95 -9.09
CA ILE A 68 -10.62 6.36 -7.72
C ILE A 68 -11.57 7.56 -7.78
N LYS A 69 -12.77 7.41 -7.22
CA LYS A 69 -13.81 8.46 -7.18
C LYS A 69 -13.80 9.25 -5.88
N TYR A 70 -13.47 8.59 -4.78
CA TYR A 70 -13.42 9.19 -3.46
C TYR A 70 -12.09 8.89 -2.80
N LEU A 71 -11.60 9.85 -2.02
CA LEU A 71 -10.39 9.71 -1.23
C LEU A 71 -10.71 10.11 0.21
N SER A 72 -10.25 9.30 1.15
CA SER A 72 -10.17 9.67 2.56
C SER A 72 -8.76 9.47 3.07
N ILE A 73 -8.34 10.35 3.96
CA ILE A 73 -7.05 10.31 4.63
C ILE A 73 -7.33 10.18 6.12
N SER A 74 -6.72 9.18 6.76
CA SER A 74 -6.91 8.89 8.17
C SER A 74 -6.25 9.93 9.07
N HIS A 75 -5.02 10.34 8.74
CA HIS A 75 -4.25 11.38 9.44
C HIS A 75 -3.09 11.89 8.56
N LYS A 76 -2.32 12.87 9.04
CA LYS A 76 -1.36 13.64 8.24
C LYS A 76 0.08 13.14 8.33
N ASP A 77 0.29 11.85 8.55
CA ASP A 77 1.64 11.30 8.56
C ASP A 77 2.13 10.99 7.13
N PRO A 78 3.44 11.03 6.87
CA PRO A 78 4.00 10.87 5.53
C PRO A 78 3.59 9.57 4.82
N ASP A 79 3.51 8.47 5.57
CA ASP A 79 3.13 7.14 5.08
C ASP A 79 1.65 7.01 4.74
N HIS A 80 0.84 8.03 5.04
CA HIS A 80 -0.58 8.09 4.65
C HIS A 80 -0.86 9.15 3.57
N THR A 81 0.04 10.10 3.35
CA THR A 81 -0.26 11.30 2.54
C THR A 81 0.65 11.54 1.34
N ARG A 82 1.85 10.98 1.28
CA ARG A 82 2.86 11.34 0.27
C ARG A 82 2.65 10.77 -1.13
N GLY A 83 1.65 9.89 -1.32
CA GLY A 83 1.23 9.40 -2.62
C GLY A 83 0.44 10.42 -3.44
N MET A 84 -0.11 11.46 -2.81
CA MET A 84 -0.76 12.59 -3.49
C MET A 84 0.30 13.56 -4.02
N ARG A 85 0.80 13.33 -5.24
CA ARG A 85 1.82 14.13 -5.90
C ARG A 85 1.51 14.38 -7.37
#